data_AF-A0A174YV57-F1
#
_entry.id   AF-A0A174YV57-F1
#
_cell.length_a   1.000
_cell.length_b   1.000
_cell.length_c   1.000
_cell.angle_alpha   90.00
_cell.angle_beta   90.00
_cell.angle_gamma   90.00
#
_symmetry.space_group_name_H-M   'P 1'
#
loop_
_entity.id
_entity.type
_entity.pdbx_description
1 polymer ?
#
loop_
_entity_poly.entity_id
_entity_poly.type
_entity_poly.pdbx_seq_one_letter_code
_entity_poly.pdbx_strand_id
1 'polypeptide(L)'
;MKKIILVIVALIFMFTVSACSGKKDVVSDESSDLLAKPEVTQASTKESESVNGNSGTDETGKYEKIQYGEDEIYFPIIKESDKIRGVQYLYDAYYAENMDVYKSINRPDGTSSVEGNMQLSCCAGALPDFAVITDEMINKRNEMIDTKNELIKKRVSEAYTRTTEGGAYNRAQKAKYQINNNVDVQAVSFALYESFYETIPNLTVNVYGISSSTWNKYLPEDDIYSYNDFTDMMSALAENNYSDCDKLASREIDKSGVYYMDYSEYNKDNRYKQLFIVAEFDEMPIDYAVVINDAMNYIISKPEDYVKWKENNKDKFIE
;
A
#
# COMPACT_ATOMS: atom_id res chain seq x y z
N MET A 1 29.63 14.85 -26.59
CA MET A 1 29.65 13.71 -25.65
C MET A 1 28.95 14.12 -24.35
N LYS A 2 27.67 13.79 -24.24
CA LYS A 2 26.91 13.58 -23.00
C LYS A 2 25.84 12.57 -23.41
N LYS A 3 26.02 11.31 -23.00
CA LYS A 3 25.06 10.23 -23.29
C LYS A 3 23.87 10.44 -22.35
N ILE A 4 22.76 10.88 -22.92
CA ILE A 4 21.45 10.84 -22.26
C ILE A 4 21.04 9.37 -22.31
N ILE A 5 21.22 8.65 -21.21
CA ILE A 5 20.70 7.29 -21.05
C ILE A 5 19.19 7.45 -20.84
N LEU A 6 18.45 7.11 -21.88
CA LEU A 6 17.01 6.87 -21.83
C LEU A 6 16.81 5.60 -20.98
N VAL A 7 16.68 5.76 -19.66
CA VAL A 7 16.23 4.68 -18.77
C VAL A 7 14.75 4.51 -19.06
N ILE A 8 14.42 3.42 -19.76
CA ILE A 8 13.06 2.99 -20.01
C ILE A 8 12.47 2.60 -18.65
N VAL A 9 11.72 3.55 -18.10
CA VAL A 9 10.81 3.40 -16.97
C VAL A 9 9.73 2.39 -17.37
N ALA A 10 9.90 1.14 -16.94
CA ALA A 10 8.89 0.09 -17.08
C ALA A 10 8.80 -0.80 -15.83
N LEU A 11 9.05 -0.22 -14.64
CA LEU A 11 8.59 -0.78 -13.37
C LEU A 11 7.18 -0.26 -13.09
N ILE A 12 6.21 -0.84 -13.80
CA ILE A 12 4.81 -0.84 -13.41
C ILE A 12 4.76 -1.87 -12.25
N PHE A 13 4.37 -1.49 -11.03
CA PHE A 13 3.02 -1.07 -10.69
C PHE A 13 2.99 0.13 -9.72
N MET A 14 2.57 1.30 -10.22
CA MET A 14 1.69 2.20 -9.47
C MET A 14 0.29 2.04 -10.06
N PHE A 15 -0.65 1.47 -9.32
CA PHE A 15 -2.05 1.84 -9.52
C PHE A 15 -2.29 3.15 -8.74
N THR A 16 -2.01 4.30 -9.34
CA THR A 16 -2.71 5.52 -8.92
C THR A 16 -4.04 5.54 -9.67
N VAL A 17 -5.08 4.97 -9.09
CA VAL A 17 -6.46 5.24 -9.54
C VAL A 17 -6.77 6.69 -9.21
N SER A 18 -6.43 7.60 -10.13
CA SER A 18 -6.97 8.96 -10.14
C SER A 18 -8.46 8.87 -10.47
N ALA A 19 -9.30 8.74 -9.45
CA ALA A 19 -10.75 8.74 -9.59
C ALA A 19 -11.24 10.14 -9.99
N CYS A 20 -11.31 10.41 -11.29
CA CYS A 20 -12.18 11.42 -11.86
C CYS A 20 -13.29 10.73 -12.66
N SER A 21 -14.43 10.44 -12.03
CA SER A 21 -15.70 10.36 -12.75
C SER A 21 -16.87 10.69 -11.83
N GLY A 22 -17.67 11.65 -12.27
CA GLY A 22 -18.70 12.32 -11.49
C GLY A 22 -19.91 11.47 -11.10
N LYS A 23 -20.64 12.05 -10.15
CA LYS A 23 -21.93 11.64 -9.58
C LYS A 23 -22.84 10.80 -10.48
N LYS A 24 -23.40 9.75 -9.89
CA LYS A 24 -24.85 9.50 -9.91
C LYS A 24 -25.28 8.88 -8.57
N ASP A 25 -26.16 9.60 -7.87
CA ASP A 25 -26.91 9.08 -6.73
C ASP A 25 -27.76 7.88 -7.16
N VAL A 26 -27.68 6.76 -6.43
CA VAL A 26 -28.85 5.93 -6.07
C VAL A 26 -28.57 5.29 -4.71
N VAL A 27 -29.43 5.63 -3.75
CA VAL A 27 -29.61 4.95 -2.46
C VAL A 27 -30.31 3.62 -2.71
N SER A 28 -29.77 2.52 -2.19
CA SER A 28 -30.57 1.39 -1.72
C SER A 28 -29.79 0.55 -0.70
N ASP A 29 -30.30 0.55 0.53
CA ASP A 29 -30.02 -0.43 1.58
C ASP A 29 -30.27 -1.85 1.06
N GLU A 30 -29.21 -2.65 0.94
CA GLU A 30 -29.29 -4.11 1.04
C GLU A 30 -28.13 -4.62 1.91
N SER A 31 -28.16 -4.22 3.18
CA SER A 31 -27.35 -4.84 4.22
C SER A 31 -27.98 -6.16 4.67
N SER A 32 -27.71 -7.28 3.99
CA SER A 32 -27.83 -8.61 4.64
C SER A 32 -27.09 -9.75 3.96
N ASP A 33 -26.84 -9.71 2.64
CA ASP A 33 -26.39 -10.92 1.92
C ASP A 33 -24.90 -10.94 1.49
N LEU A 34 -24.09 -9.95 1.88
CA LEU A 34 -22.64 -9.90 1.57
C LEU A 34 -21.72 -10.49 2.67
N LEU A 35 -22.29 -11.23 3.63
CA LEU A 35 -21.55 -11.88 4.73
C LEU A 35 -21.30 -13.38 4.53
N ALA A 36 -21.62 -13.93 3.36
CA ALA A 36 -20.96 -15.15 2.92
C ALA A 36 -19.52 -14.79 2.53
N LYS A 37 -18.58 -15.70 2.79
CA LYS A 37 -17.17 -15.63 2.35
C LYS A 37 -17.11 -14.97 0.96
N PRO A 38 -16.12 -14.11 0.67
CA PRO A 38 -15.93 -13.76 -0.72
C PRO A 38 -15.55 -15.09 -1.38
N GLU A 39 -16.46 -15.68 -2.14
CA GLU A 39 -16.09 -16.72 -3.09
C GLU A 39 -15.22 -16.01 -4.14
N VAL A 40 -13.96 -15.77 -3.78
CA VAL A 40 -12.89 -15.74 -4.75
C VAL A 40 -12.67 -17.21 -5.11
N THR A 41 -13.66 -17.79 -5.78
CA THR A 41 -13.44 -19.01 -6.52
C THR A 41 -12.43 -18.62 -7.57
N GLN A 42 -11.16 -19.00 -7.37
CA GLN A 42 -10.19 -19.03 -8.45
C GLN A 42 -10.91 -19.73 -9.58
N ALA A 43 -11.30 -18.98 -10.61
CA ALA A 43 -12.27 -19.43 -11.59
C ALA A 43 -11.76 -20.77 -12.10
N SER A 44 -12.47 -21.84 -11.73
CA SER A 44 -12.18 -23.18 -12.22
C SER A 44 -12.21 -23.07 -13.73
N THR A 45 -11.03 -23.23 -14.33
CA THR A 45 -10.74 -23.43 -15.74
C THR A 45 -11.98 -23.36 -16.63
N LYS A 46 -12.44 -22.14 -16.92
CA LYS A 46 -13.09 -21.89 -18.19
C LYS A 46 -11.99 -21.32 -19.06
N GLU A 47 -11.74 -22.00 -20.16
CA GLU A 47 -10.98 -21.49 -21.30
C GLU A 47 -11.58 -20.13 -21.70
N SER A 48 -11.19 -19.07 -20.99
CA SER A 48 -11.30 -17.71 -21.49
C SER A 48 -10.14 -17.59 -22.45
N GLU A 49 -10.46 -17.46 -23.73
CA GLU A 49 -9.48 -17.23 -24.79
C GLU A 49 -8.46 -16.21 -24.32
N SER A 50 -7.23 -16.71 -24.18
CA SER A 50 -6.07 -16.00 -23.71
C SER A 50 -5.82 -14.76 -24.57
N VAL A 51 -6.06 -13.58 -24.02
CA VAL A 51 -5.41 -12.36 -24.51
C VAL A 51 -4.10 -12.28 -23.73
N ASN A 52 -3.01 -12.63 -24.42
CA ASN A 52 -1.67 -13.02 -23.93
C ASN A 52 -1.54 -14.48 -23.43
N GLY A 53 -1.32 -15.39 -24.38
CA GLY A 53 -0.82 -16.73 -24.07
C GLY A 53 0.63 -16.68 -23.61
N ASN A 54 0.87 -16.81 -22.30
CA ASN A 54 2.11 -17.37 -21.74
C ASN A 54 2.05 -17.61 -20.21
N SER A 55 0.89 -17.91 -19.61
CA SER A 55 0.87 -18.39 -18.22
C SER A 55 1.20 -19.89 -18.20
N GLY A 56 2.18 -20.28 -17.38
CA GLY A 56 2.58 -21.66 -17.17
C GLY A 56 3.06 -21.85 -15.74
N THR A 57 2.89 -23.03 -15.17
CA THR A 57 3.50 -23.37 -13.88
C THR A 57 4.99 -23.62 -14.07
N ASP A 58 5.81 -23.23 -13.09
CA ASP A 58 7.23 -23.57 -13.08
C ASP A 58 7.44 -25.10 -12.98
N GLU A 59 8.68 -25.55 -13.19
CA GLU A 59 9.04 -26.98 -13.11
C GLU A 59 8.81 -27.57 -11.72
N THR A 60 8.72 -26.73 -10.68
CA THR A 60 8.47 -27.14 -9.30
C THR A 60 6.98 -27.21 -8.93
N GLY A 61 6.11 -26.63 -9.77
CA GLY A 61 4.68 -26.46 -9.51
C GLY A 61 4.35 -25.52 -8.35
N LYS A 62 5.33 -24.76 -7.84
CA LYS A 62 5.17 -23.85 -6.69
C LYS A 62 4.85 -22.43 -7.12
N TYR A 63 5.31 -22.02 -8.30
CA TYR A 63 5.12 -20.68 -8.80
C TYR A 63 4.29 -20.69 -10.08
N GLU A 64 3.43 -19.70 -10.21
CA GLU A 64 2.85 -19.33 -11.49
C GLU A 64 3.81 -18.34 -12.16
N LYS A 65 4.24 -18.67 -13.37
CA LYS A 65 5.14 -17.83 -14.15
C LYS A 65 4.33 -16.85 -14.98
N ILE A 66 4.59 -15.57 -14.77
CA ILE A 66 3.95 -14.46 -15.47
C ILE A 66 4.99 -13.77 -16.35
N GLN A 67 4.67 -13.63 -17.64
CA GLN A 67 5.46 -12.81 -18.56
C GLN A 67 5.02 -11.35 -18.46
N TYR A 68 5.96 -10.47 -18.15
CA TYR A 68 5.74 -9.03 -18.09
C TYR A 68 6.77 -8.30 -18.96
N GLY A 69 6.37 -7.92 -20.18
CA GLY A 69 7.32 -7.40 -21.17
C GLY A 69 8.43 -8.43 -21.45
N GLU A 70 9.69 -8.03 -21.23
CA GLU A 70 10.87 -8.90 -21.40
C GLU A 70 11.24 -9.69 -20.13
N ASP A 71 10.51 -9.48 -19.03
CA ASP A 71 10.79 -10.07 -17.72
C ASP A 71 9.87 -11.23 -17.40
N GLU A 72 10.41 -12.24 -16.72
CA GLU A 72 9.64 -13.31 -16.10
C GLU A 72 9.54 -13.05 -14.60
N ILE A 73 8.31 -12.99 -14.09
CA ILE A 73 8.02 -12.78 -12.67
C ILE A 73 7.28 -14.00 -12.13
N TYR A 74 7.60 -14.42 -10.91
CA TYR A 74 7.10 -15.65 -10.33
C TYR A 74 6.17 -15.35 -9.15
N PHE A 75 4.93 -15.83 -9.24
CA PHE A 75 3.89 -15.59 -8.24
C PHE A 75 3.73 -16.85 -7.39
N PRO A 76 3.81 -16.77 -6.05
CA PRO A 76 3.57 -17.94 -5.20
C PRO A 76 2.15 -18.48 -5.42
N ILE A 77 2.03 -19.78 -5.70
CA ILE A 77 0.73 -20.45 -5.79
C ILE A 77 0.27 -20.76 -4.36
N ILE A 78 -0.72 -20.01 -3.88
CA ILE A 78 -1.31 -20.16 -2.55
C ILE A 78 -2.63 -20.90 -2.65
N LYS A 79 -2.80 -21.92 -1.81
CA LYS A 79 -4.07 -22.66 -1.72
C LYS A 79 -5.14 -21.72 -1.20
N GLU A 80 -6.34 -21.83 -1.76
CA GLU A 80 -7.48 -21.00 -1.34
C GLU A 80 -7.81 -21.17 0.16
N SER A 81 -7.57 -22.36 0.73
CA SER A 81 -7.73 -22.62 2.18
C SER A 81 -6.78 -21.81 3.06
N ASP A 82 -5.65 -21.37 2.50
CA ASP A 82 -4.58 -20.68 3.23
C ASP A 82 -4.70 -19.15 3.04
N LYS A 83 -5.63 -18.69 2.19
CA LYS A 83 -5.91 -17.26 2.02
C LYS A 83 -6.68 -16.71 3.21
N ILE A 84 -6.23 -15.54 3.68
CA ILE A 84 -6.87 -14.82 4.78
C ILE A 84 -7.91 -13.85 4.21
N ARG A 85 -9.14 -13.91 4.74
CA ARG A 85 -10.21 -12.98 4.35
C ARG A 85 -9.75 -11.54 4.56
N GLY A 86 -9.91 -10.72 3.53
CA GLY A 86 -9.56 -9.30 3.56
C GLY A 86 -8.11 -9.00 3.16
N VAL A 87 -7.26 -10.02 3.00
CA VAL A 87 -5.89 -9.87 2.50
C VAL A 87 -5.87 -9.95 0.97
N GLN A 88 -5.23 -8.98 0.31
CA GLN A 88 -4.99 -9.03 -1.12
C GLN A 88 -3.68 -9.78 -1.41
N TYR A 89 -3.75 -10.85 -2.20
CA TYR A 89 -2.57 -11.59 -2.66
C TYR A 89 -2.16 -11.13 -4.06
N LEU A 90 -0.92 -11.43 -4.46
CA LEU A 90 -0.28 -10.97 -5.70
C LEU A 90 -1.07 -11.32 -6.96
N TYR A 91 -1.67 -12.51 -7.02
CA TYR A 91 -2.55 -12.87 -8.13
C TYR A 91 -3.75 -11.91 -8.20
N ASP A 92 -4.40 -11.65 -7.06
CA ASP A 92 -5.53 -10.71 -6.99
C ASP A 92 -5.08 -9.26 -7.27
N ALA A 93 -3.90 -8.85 -6.78
CA ALA A 93 -3.33 -7.54 -7.03
C ALA A 93 -2.97 -7.31 -8.52
N TYR A 94 -2.61 -8.37 -9.23
CA TYR A 94 -2.20 -8.33 -10.63
C TYR A 94 -3.39 -8.47 -11.59
N TYR A 95 -4.34 -9.35 -11.28
CA TYR A 95 -5.46 -9.70 -12.16
C TYR A 95 -6.82 -9.12 -11.74
N ALA A 96 -7.05 -8.86 -10.44
CA ALA A 96 -8.39 -8.52 -9.96
C ALA A 96 -8.68 -7.02 -9.99
N GLU A 97 -9.82 -6.70 -10.61
CA GLU A 97 -10.27 -5.39 -11.09
C GLU A 97 -11.17 -4.60 -10.11
N ASN A 98 -11.17 -4.85 -8.79
CA ASN A 98 -12.04 -4.05 -7.91
C ASN A 98 -11.53 -3.88 -6.46
N MET A 99 -10.80 -2.79 -6.24
CA MET A 99 -10.33 -2.39 -4.91
C MET A 99 -11.46 -2.13 -3.91
N ASP A 100 -12.68 -1.84 -4.37
CA ASP A 100 -13.82 -1.55 -3.50
C ASP A 100 -14.27 -2.78 -2.71
N VAL A 101 -13.97 -3.99 -3.20
CA VAL A 101 -14.25 -5.24 -2.47
C VAL A 101 -13.45 -5.28 -1.17
N TYR A 102 -12.14 -4.99 -1.22
CA TYR A 102 -11.31 -4.95 -0.01
C TYR A 102 -11.70 -3.78 0.91
N LYS A 103 -12.02 -2.60 0.34
CA LYS A 103 -12.57 -1.47 1.11
C LYS A 103 -13.84 -1.86 1.85
N SER A 104 -14.74 -2.63 1.24
CA SER A 104 -16.00 -3.06 1.84
C SER A 104 -15.79 -4.14 2.91
N ILE A 105 -15.02 -5.18 2.62
CA ILE A 105 -14.78 -6.32 3.52
C ILE A 105 -14.07 -5.89 4.80
N ASN A 106 -13.10 -4.98 4.68
CA ASN A 106 -12.24 -4.58 5.79
C ASN A 106 -12.79 -3.40 6.59
N ARG A 107 -13.97 -2.88 6.24
CA ARG A 107 -14.58 -1.72 6.89
C ARG A 107 -14.94 -2.03 8.35
N PRO A 108 -14.40 -1.27 9.33
CA PRO A 108 -14.84 -1.35 10.72
C PRO A 108 -16.32 -1.04 10.90
N ASP A 109 -17.00 -1.68 11.85
CA ASP A 109 -18.37 -1.28 12.18
C ASP A 109 -18.39 0.18 12.68
N GLY A 110 -19.49 0.88 12.42
CA GLY A 110 -19.65 2.29 12.77
C GLY A 110 -18.84 3.27 11.92
N THR A 111 -18.26 2.81 10.81
CA THR A 111 -17.52 3.67 9.87
C THR A 111 -18.14 3.71 8.47
N SER A 112 -17.68 4.63 7.65
CA SER A 112 -18.05 4.75 6.23
C SER A 112 -16.80 4.99 5.39
N SER A 113 -16.74 4.39 4.20
CA SER A 113 -15.57 4.50 3.32
C SER A 113 -15.43 5.92 2.79
N VAL A 114 -14.18 6.37 2.72
CA VAL A 114 -13.80 7.67 2.14
C VAL A 114 -12.60 7.51 1.23
N GLU A 115 -12.38 8.48 0.36
CA GLU A 115 -11.12 8.56 -0.38
C GLU A 115 -10.00 9.01 0.55
N GLY A 116 -8.84 8.39 0.39
CA GLY A 116 -7.63 8.69 1.15
C GLY A 116 -6.40 8.43 0.30
N ASN A 117 -5.23 8.54 0.91
CA ASN A 117 -3.99 8.18 0.24
C ASN A 117 -3.86 6.66 0.08
N MET A 118 -3.15 6.26 -0.97
CA MET A 118 -2.87 4.86 -1.32
C MET A 118 -1.36 4.67 -1.59
N GLN A 119 -0.53 5.47 -0.93
CA GLN A 119 0.89 5.58 -1.24
C GLN A 119 1.74 4.48 -0.60
N LEU A 120 1.19 3.70 0.35
CA LEU A 120 1.88 2.55 0.93
C LEU A 120 1.78 1.34 0.00
N SER A 121 0.67 1.21 -0.73
CA SER A 121 0.37 0.08 -1.61
C SER A 121 1.56 -0.25 -2.52
N CYS A 122 1.94 -1.53 -2.53
CA CYS A 122 2.99 -2.07 -3.39
C CYS A 122 2.84 -3.58 -3.51
N CYS A 123 3.36 -4.13 -4.59
CA CYS A 123 3.48 -5.57 -4.78
C CYS A 123 4.83 -5.91 -5.39
N ALA A 124 5.37 -7.06 -5.02
CA ALA A 124 6.58 -7.63 -5.58
C ALA A 124 6.36 -9.12 -5.84
N GLY A 125 6.69 -9.57 -7.04
CA GLY A 125 6.85 -10.99 -7.30
C GLY A 125 8.22 -11.50 -6.86
N ALA A 126 8.34 -12.83 -6.85
CA ALA A 126 9.60 -13.51 -6.59
C ALA A 126 10.47 -13.57 -7.85
N LEU A 127 11.78 -13.53 -7.65
CA LEU A 127 12.79 -13.89 -8.65
C LEU A 127 13.65 -15.04 -8.10
N PRO A 128 13.12 -16.27 -8.12
CA PRO A 128 13.75 -17.44 -7.51
C PRO A 128 15.02 -17.87 -8.26
N ASP A 129 15.97 -18.50 -7.56
CA ASP A 129 17.28 -18.87 -8.14
C ASP A 129 17.16 -19.77 -9.38
N PHE A 130 16.19 -20.68 -9.41
CA PHE A 130 15.98 -21.59 -10.55
C PHE A 130 15.58 -20.84 -11.83
N ALA A 131 15.05 -19.62 -11.72
CA ALA A 131 14.68 -18.80 -12.85
C ALA A 131 15.90 -18.17 -13.54
N VAL A 132 17.10 -18.32 -12.99
CA VAL A 132 18.32 -17.72 -13.52
C VAL A 132 19.25 -18.81 -14.06
N ILE A 133 19.37 -18.88 -15.39
CA ILE A 133 20.07 -19.97 -16.08
C ILE A 133 21.27 -19.50 -16.92
N THR A 134 21.49 -18.19 -17.07
CA THR A 134 22.64 -17.62 -17.81
C THR A 134 23.30 -16.47 -17.03
N ASP A 135 24.56 -16.18 -17.34
CA ASP A 135 25.31 -15.06 -16.74
C ASP A 135 24.65 -13.69 -16.99
N GLU A 136 23.99 -13.53 -18.15
CA GLU A 136 23.22 -12.34 -18.49
C GLU A 136 22.01 -12.17 -17.55
N MET A 137 21.29 -13.26 -17.27
CA MET A 137 20.17 -13.27 -16.33
C MET A 137 20.62 -13.02 -14.88
N ILE A 138 21.83 -13.45 -14.50
CA ILE A 138 22.41 -13.14 -13.18
C ILE A 138 22.62 -11.63 -13.03
N ASN A 139 23.23 -10.98 -14.03
CA ASN A 139 23.44 -9.53 -13.99
C ASN A 139 22.11 -8.77 -13.93
N LYS A 140 21.15 -9.16 -14.75
CA LYS A 140 19.80 -8.58 -14.75
C LYS A 140 19.10 -8.76 -13.40
N ARG A 141 19.20 -9.95 -12.80
CA ARG A 141 18.66 -10.20 -11.45
C ARG A 141 19.31 -9.28 -10.42
N ASN A 142 20.63 -9.08 -10.45
CA ASN A 142 21.31 -8.18 -9.52
C ASN A 142 20.82 -6.72 -9.66
N GLU A 143 20.61 -6.23 -10.88
CA GLU A 143 20.02 -4.90 -11.09
C GLU A 143 18.59 -4.80 -10.52
N MET A 144 17.81 -5.88 -10.63
CA MET A 144 16.47 -5.96 -10.03
C MET A 144 16.51 -5.99 -8.49
N ILE A 145 17.58 -6.52 -7.87
CA ILE A 145 17.79 -6.48 -6.41
C ILE A 145 17.86 -5.05 -5.93
N ASP A 146 18.75 -4.25 -6.53
CA ASP A 146 18.94 -2.86 -6.15
C ASP A 146 17.63 -2.09 -6.30
N THR A 147 16.94 -2.30 -7.42
CA THR A 147 15.65 -1.66 -7.67
C THR A 147 14.57 -2.07 -6.67
N LYS A 148 14.44 -3.37 -6.35
CA LYS A 148 13.46 -3.86 -5.39
C LYS A 148 13.73 -3.30 -4.00
N ASN A 149 14.99 -3.24 -3.59
CA ASN A 149 15.40 -2.66 -2.32
C ASN A 149 15.10 -1.17 -2.28
N GLU A 150 15.38 -0.42 -3.34
CA GLU A 150 15.06 1.02 -3.40
C GLU A 150 13.55 1.29 -3.31
N LEU A 151 12.71 0.44 -3.93
CA LEU A 151 11.27 0.70 -4.04
C LEU A 151 10.44 0.14 -2.90
N ILE A 152 10.83 -1.00 -2.33
CA ILE A 152 9.97 -1.80 -1.45
C ILE A 152 10.51 -1.90 -0.04
N LYS A 153 11.83 -1.91 0.15
CA LYS A 153 12.44 -2.05 1.47
C LYS A 153 11.88 -1.03 2.46
N LYS A 154 11.62 0.19 2.00
CA LYS A 154 11.02 1.25 2.80
C LYS A 154 9.92 1.96 2.03
N ARG A 155 8.73 2.02 2.62
CA ARG A 155 7.55 2.69 2.07
C ARG A 155 7.10 3.76 3.05
N VAL A 156 6.81 4.94 2.53
CA VAL A 156 6.28 6.06 3.30
C VAL A 156 4.95 6.48 2.69
N SER A 157 3.92 6.63 3.51
CA SER A 157 2.57 7.01 3.07
C SER A 157 2.01 8.07 4.01
N GLU A 158 1.53 9.16 3.45
CA GLU A 158 0.85 10.21 4.20
C GLU A 158 -0.58 9.77 4.52
N ALA A 159 -1.07 10.01 5.74
CA ALA A 159 -2.46 9.69 6.07
C ALA A 159 -3.43 10.69 5.42
N TYR A 160 -3.14 11.99 5.53
CA TYR A 160 -4.03 13.04 5.08
C TYR A 160 -3.67 13.54 3.68
N THR A 161 -4.70 13.70 2.86
CA THR A 161 -4.56 14.26 1.51
C THR A 161 -4.36 15.77 1.57
N ARG A 162 -3.83 16.35 0.49
CA ARG A 162 -3.63 17.80 0.36
C ARG A 162 -4.24 18.30 -0.92
N THR A 163 -4.98 19.40 -0.84
CA THR A 163 -5.59 20.09 -2.00
C THR A 163 -5.03 21.49 -2.13
N THR A 164 -4.94 22.00 -3.36
CA THR A 164 -4.45 23.36 -3.65
C THR A 164 -5.60 24.31 -3.91
N GLU A 165 -5.58 25.50 -3.32
CA GLU A 165 -6.49 26.57 -3.72
C GLU A 165 -6.03 27.17 -5.05
N GLY A 166 -6.87 27.09 -6.09
CA GLY A 166 -6.58 27.66 -7.41
C GLY A 166 -5.72 26.79 -8.35
N GLY A 167 -5.27 25.63 -7.88
CA GLY A 167 -4.47 24.67 -8.67
C GLY A 167 -2.99 25.04 -8.76
N ALA A 168 -2.11 24.04 -8.68
CA ALA A 168 -0.70 24.18 -9.03
C ALA A 168 -0.44 23.54 -10.40
N TYR A 169 0.09 24.30 -11.35
CA TYR A 169 0.35 23.83 -12.72
C TYR A 169 1.65 23.05 -12.85
N ASN A 170 2.56 23.17 -11.88
CA ASN A 170 3.80 22.40 -11.79
C ASN A 170 4.28 22.30 -10.34
N ARG A 171 5.22 21.38 -10.08
CA ARG A 171 5.70 21.05 -8.73
C ARG A 171 6.51 22.17 -8.04
N ALA A 172 7.05 23.13 -8.79
CA ALA A 172 7.82 24.25 -8.25
C ALA A 172 6.95 25.49 -7.96
N GLN A 173 5.72 25.53 -8.47
CA GLN A 173 4.80 26.63 -8.21
C GLN A 173 4.32 26.58 -6.75
N LYS A 174 4.44 27.71 -6.06
CA LYS A 174 3.85 27.86 -4.73
C LYS A 174 2.34 28.04 -4.82
N ALA A 175 1.61 27.31 -4.01
CA ALA A 175 0.17 27.40 -3.87
C ALA A 175 -0.21 27.30 -2.39
N LYS A 176 -1.38 27.82 -2.05
CA LYS A 176 -1.97 27.60 -0.73
C LYS A 176 -2.45 26.15 -0.67
N TYR A 177 -1.93 25.37 0.28
CA TYR A 177 -2.35 24.00 0.51
C TYR A 177 -3.31 23.92 1.70
N GLN A 178 -4.36 23.12 1.52
CA GLN A 178 -5.24 22.68 2.59
C GLN A 178 -4.98 21.20 2.86
N ILE A 179 -4.76 20.85 4.13
CA ILE A 179 -4.67 19.45 4.57
C ILE A 179 -6.07 18.95 4.90
N ASN A 180 -6.44 17.81 4.32
CA ASN A 180 -7.76 17.21 4.47
C ASN A 180 -7.68 16.04 5.46
N ASN A 181 -8.10 16.28 6.69
CA ASN A 181 -8.17 15.26 7.74
C ASN A 181 -9.47 14.45 7.60
N ASN A 182 -9.67 13.84 6.43
CA ASN A 182 -10.91 13.15 6.08
C ASN A 182 -10.86 11.63 6.35
N VAL A 183 -9.79 11.14 6.97
CA VAL A 183 -9.58 9.73 7.30
C VAL A 183 -9.38 9.61 8.81
N ASP A 184 -10.31 8.93 9.48
CA ASP A 184 -10.23 8.61 10.91
C ASP A 184 -9.52 7.28 11.14
N VAL A 185 -9.76 6.31 10.26
CA VAL A 185 -9.24 4.94 10.38
C VAL A 185 -8.75 4.47 9.01
N GLN A 186 -7.58 3.86 8.96
CA GLN A 186 -7.08 3.19 7.76
C GLN A 186 -6.83 1.72 8.06
N ALA A 187 -7.25 0.85 7.14
CA ALA A 187 -6.87 -0.55 7.12
C ALA A 187 -5.75 -0.77 6.10
N VAL A 188 -4.81 -1.64 6.42
CA VAL A 188 -3.75 -2.08 5.51
C VAL A 188 -3.68 -3.59 5.53
N SER A 189 -3.76 -4.21 4.36
CA SER A 189 -3.56 -5.64 4.22
C SER A 189 -2.12 -5.95 3.84
N PHE A 190 -1.53 -6.93 4.52
CA PHE A 190 -0.21 -7.47 4.22
C PHE A 190 -0.35 -8.95 3.84
N ALA A 191 0.17 -9.31 2.67
CA ALA A 191 0.39 -10.69 2.26
C ALA A 191 1.88 -11.00 2.33
N LEU A 192 2.26 -11.76 3.35
CA LEU A 192 3.62 -12.19 3.67
C LEU A 192 3.88 -13.66 3.34
N TYR A 193 2.90 -14.41 2.83
CA TYR A 193 3.16 -15.73 2.25
C TYR A 193 3.85 -16.72 3.22
N GLU A 194 3.55 -16.66 4.52
CA GLU A 194 4.14 -17.52 5.56
C GLU A 194 3.81 -19.01 5.42
N SER A 195 2.79 -19.35 4.63
CA SER A 195 2.50 -20.73 4.25
C SER A 195 3.38 -21.24 3.12
N PHE A 196 4.12 -20.35 2.46
CA PHE A 196 4.93 -20.64 1.27
C PHE A 196 6.44 -20.53 1.55
N TYR A 197 6.86 -19.50 2.28
CA TYR A 197 8.26 -19.28 2.65
C TYR A 197 8.56 -19.80 4.05
N GLU A 198 9.76 -20.36 4.25
CA GLU A 198 10.21 -20.84 5.57
C GLU A 198 10.50 -19.70 6.55
N THR A 199 10.95 -18.56 6.01
CA THR A 199 11.31 -17.36 6.78
C THR A 199 10.62 -16.15 6.18
N ILE A 200 10.09 -15.30 7.05
CA ILE A 200 9.44 -14.04 6.67
C ILE A 200 10.42 -12.89 6.92
N PRO A 201 10.63 -11.99 5.95
CA PRO A 201 11.36 -10.76 6.17
C PRO A 201 10.74 -9.95 7.29
N ASN A 202 11.55 -9.55 8.27
CA ASN A 202 11.09 -8.71 9.37
C ASN A 202 10.57 -7.38 8.79
N LEU A 203 9.31 -7.06 9.08
CA LEU A 203 8.64 -5.84 8.65
C LEU A 203 8.20 -5.06 9.88
N THR A 204 8.67 -3.82 10.01
CA THR A 204 8.18 -2.90 11.05
C THR A 204 7.36 -1.79 10.41
N VAL A 205 6.17 -1.54 10.96
CA VAL A 205 5.31 -0.41 10.60
C VAL A 205 5.30 0.58 11.74
N ASN A 206 5.68 1.82 11.45
CA ASN A 206 5.71 2.93 12.39
C ASN A 206 4.73 4.01 11.94
N VAL A 207 4.06 4.64 12.91
CA VAL A 207 3.20 5.80 12.67
C VAL A 207 3.83 7.02 13.32
N TYR A 208 3.94 8.11 12.57
CA TYR A 208 4.52 9.37 13.03
C TYR A 208 3.55 10.53 12.84
N GLY A 209 3.68 11.53 13.71
CA GLY A 209 2.98 12.81 13.64
C GLY A 209 3.91 13.99 13.38
N ILE A 210 3.55 14.83 12.42
CA ILE A 210 4.21 16.11 12.15
C ILE A 210 3.44 17.20 12.89
N SER A 211 4.00 17.70 13.98
CA SER A 211 3.42 18.82 14.74
C SER A 211 3.45 20.12 13.93
N SER A 212 2.64 21.11 14.29
CA SER A 212 2.74 22.45 13.69
C SER A 212 4.13 23.06 13.85
N SER A 213 4.81 22.80 14.97
CA SER A 213 6.16 23.32 15.21
C SER A 213 7.20 22.67 14.29
N THR A 214 7.10 21.36 14.08
CA THR A 214 7.94 20.61 13.13
C THR A 214 7.65 21.08 11.72
N TRP A 215 6.37 21.18 11.33
CA TRP A 215 5.97 21.67 10.01
C TRP A 215 6.56 23.06 9.72
N ASN A 216 6.42 23.99 10.66
CA ASN A 216 6.86 25.38 10.50
C ASN A 216 8.40 25.55 10.53
N LYS A 217 9.16 24.51 10.92
CA LYS A 217 10.62 24.47 10.77
C LYS A 217 11.04 24.37 9.30
N TYR A 218 10.22 23.75 8.46
CA TYR A 218 10.53 23.47 7.06
C TYR A 218 9.65 24.22 6.06
N LEU A 219 8.36 24.41 6.39
CA LEU A 219 7.37 25.04 5.52
C LEU A 219 6.82 26.32 6.16
N PRO A 220 6.36 27.29 5.34
CA PRO A 220 5.75 28.52 5.86
C PRO A 220 4.47 28.28 6.67
N GLU A 221 4.24 29.11 7.70
CA GLU A 221 3.06 28.99 8.58
C GLU A 221 1.73 29.24 7.86
N ASP A 222 1.76 30.01 6.76
CA ASP A 222 0.58 30.32 5.95
C ASP A 222 0.23 29.20 4.95
N ASP A 223 0.97 28.10 4.97
CA ASP A 223 0.82 26.93 4.10
C ASP A 223 0.89 27.27 2.59
N ILE A 224 1.63 28.33 2.24
CA ILE A 224 1.95 28.69 0.85
C ILE A 224 3.34 28.16 0.49
N TYR A 225 3.36 26.97 -0.12
CA TYR A 225 4.59 26.28 -0.52
C TYR A 225 4.39 25.55 -1.84
N SER A 226 5.48 25.04 -2.41
CA SER A 226 5.45 24.21 -3.61
C SER A 226 5.52 22.72 -3.26
N TYR A 227 5.09 21.85 -4.17
CA TYR A 227 5.23 20.40 -3.95
C TYR A 227 6.70 19.99 -3.75
N ASN A 228 7.65 20.67 -4.39
CA ASN A 228 9.08 20.47 -4.17
C ASN A 228 9.48 20.82 -2.73
N ASP A 229 9.04 21.97 -2.18
CA ASP A 229 9.34 22.35 -0.80
C ASP A 229 8.85 21.27 0.20
N PHE A 230 7.66 20.71 -0.05
CA PHE A 230 7.12 19.63 0.77
C PHE A 230 7.93 18.33 0.61
N THR A 231 8.37 18.00 -0.60
CA THR A 231 9.23 16.84 -0.85
C THR A 231 10.56 16.99 -0.12
N ASP A 232 11.17 18.18 -0.17
CA ASP A 232 12.41 18.50 0.52
C ASP A 232 12.26 18.38 2.03
N MET A 233 11.11 18.80 2.60
CA MET A 233 10.78 18.56 4.01
C MET A 233 10.75 17.06 4.32
N MET A 234 9.99 16.26 3.56
CA MET A 234 9.89 14.82 3.82
C MET A 234 11.24 14.11 3.67
N SER A 235 12.08 14.54 2.73
CA SER A 235 13.46 14.04 2.59
C SER A 235 14.33 14.40 3.79
N ALA A 236 14.29 15.66 4.26
CA ALA A 236 15.04 16.07 5.45
C ALA A 236 14.60 15.31 6.72
N LEU A 237 13.30 15.04 6.85
CA LEU A 237 12.76 14.20 7.92
C LEU A 237 13.22 12.74 7.76
N ALA A 238 13.30 12.20 6.55
CA ALA A 238 13.82 10.85 6.35
C ALA A 238 15.32 10.75 6.69
N GLU A 239 16.13 11.73 6.29
CA GLU A 239 17.56 11.79 6.56
C GLU A 239 17.89 11.84 8.06
N ASN A 240 17.02 12.46 8.87
CA ASN A 240 17.17 12.51 10.32
C ASN A 240 16.46 11.37 11.06
N ASN A 241 16.03 10.32 10.33
CA ASN A 241 15.27 9.18 10.85
C ASN A 241 13.99 9.60 11.60
N TYR A 242 13.33 10.66 11.11
CA TYR A 242 12.09 11.22 11.64
C TYR A 242 12.21 11.70 13.10
N SER A 243 13.42 12.03 13.57
CA SER A 243 13.67 12.45 14.96
C SER A 243 13.03 13.79 15.33
N ASP A 244 12.66 14.61 14.33
CA ASP A 244 11.88 15.84 14.53
C ASP A 244 10.35 15.58 14.59
N CYS A 245 9.90 14.35 14.36
CA CYS A 245 8.49 13.94 14.42
C CYS A 245 8.21 13.14 15.69
N ASP A 246 6.94 13.14 16.12
CA ASP A 246 6.52 12.31 17.25
C ASP A 246 6.21 10.90 16.75
N LYS A 247 6.89 9.88 17.30
CA LYS A 247 6.57 8.47 17.04
C LYS A 247 5.35 8.07 17.88
N LEU A 248 4.26 7.71 17.21
CA LEU A 248 2.95 7.52 17.83
C LEU A 248 2.63 6.05 18.10
N ALA A 249 3.04 5.18 17.18
CA ALA A 249 2.80 3.74 17.27
C ALA A 249 3.90 2.96 16.52
N SER A 250 4.09 1.70 16.88
CA SER A 250 5.10 0.83 16.27
C SER A 250 4.68 -0.62 16.36
N ARG A 251 4.63 -1.32 15.24
CA ARG A 251 4.28 -2.73 15.21
C ARG A 251 5.16 -3.52 14.28
N GLU A 252 5.66 -4.65 14.76
CA GLU A 252 6.22 -5.71 13.93
C GLU A 252 5.09 -6.51 13.28
N ILE A 253 5.16 -6.69 11.97
CA ILE A 253 4.20 -7.44 11.17
C ILE A 253 4.88 -8.75 10.75
N ASP A 254 4.62 -9.81 11.50
CA ASP A 254 5.21 -11.13 11.32
C ASP A 254 4.28 -12.14 10.62
N LYS A 255 3.02 -11.74 10.36
CA LYS A 255 1.97 -12.58 9.75
C LYS A 255 1.12 -11.80 8.76
N SER A 256 0.66 -12.51 7.73
CA SER A 256 -0.33 -11.98 6.81
C SER A 256 -1.60 -11.61 7.56
N GLY A 257 -2.23 -10.51 7.17
CA GLY A 257 -3.41 -10.02 7.85
C GLY A 257 -3.81 -8.61 7.46
N VAL A 258 -4.92 -8.15 8.04
CA VAL A 258 -5.41 -6.77 7.91
C VAL A 258 -5.21 -6.08 9.24
N TYR A 259 -4.46 -4.98 9.22
CA TYR A 259 -4.09 -4.19 10.38
C TYR A 259 -4.68 -2.79 10.27
N TYR A 260 -4.93 -2.16 11.42
CA TYR A 260 -5.66 -0.90 11.50
C TYR A 260 -4.85 0.19 12.18
N MET A 261 -4.98 1.41 11.67
CA MET A 261 -4.45 2.64 12.27
C MET A 261 -5.62 3.55 12.61
N ASP A 262 -5.69 3.99 13.86
CA ASP A 262 -6.72 4.89 14.37
C ASP A 262 -6.18 6.32 14.45
N TYR A 263 -6.26 7.04 13.32
CA TYR A 263 -5.85 8.44 13.24
C TYR A 263 -6.69 9.35 14.13
N SER A 264 -7.95 8.98 14.40
CA SER A 264 -8.82 9.72 15.32
C SER A 264 -8.28 9.68 16.76
N GLU A 265 -7.65 8.57 17.15
CA GLU A 265 -6.99 8.45 18.44
C GLU A 265 -5.59 9.08 18.45
N TYR A 266 -4.76 8.81 17.43
CA TYR A 266 -3.40 9.38 17.39
C TYR A 266 -3.42 10.91 17.36
N ASN A 267 -4.44 11.52 16.73
CA ASN A 267 -4.56 12.96 16.58
C ASN A 267 -5.75 13.56 17.36
N LYS A 268 -6.08 12.99 18.53
CA LYS A 268 -7.26 13.30 19.37
C LYS A 268 -7.48 14.77 19.76
N ASP A 269 -6.53 15.67 19.51
CA ASP A 269 -6.66 17.11 19.77
C ASP A 269 -6.18 18.00 18.61
N ASN A 270 -6.11 17.44 17.39
CA ASN A 270 -5.51 18.10 16.23
C ASN A 270 -4.07 18.58 16.49
N ARG A 271 -3.30 17.77 17.22
CA ARG A 271 -1.89 18.06 17.58
C ARG A 271 -0.97 18.03 16.37
N TYR A 272 -1.32 17.22 15.37
CA TYR A 272 -0.53 16.99 14.18
C TYR A 272 -1.21 17.58 12.95
N LYS A 273 -0.43 18.34 12.17
CA LYS A 273 -0.83 18.81 10.84
C LYS A 273 -0.92 17.65 9.86
N GLN A 274 -0.03 16.67 9.99
CA GLN A 274 0.02 15.48 9.14
C GLN A 274 0.42 14.26 9.96
N LEU A 275 -0.13 13.10 9.60
CA LEU A 275 0.32 11.80 10.07
C LEU A 275 0.92 11.05 8.89
N PHE A 276 1.90 10.20 9.13
CA PHE A 276 2.44 9.36 8.08
C PHE A 276 2.91 8.01 8.62
N ILE A 277 2.85 7.02 7.74
CA ILE A 277 3.25 5.65 7.98
C ILE A 277 4.62 5.43 7.37
N VAL A 278 5.48 4.69 8.07
CA VAL A 278 6.73 4.15 7.54
C VAL A 278 6.71 2.65 7.73
N ALA A 279 6.56 1.91 6.63
CA ALA A 279 6.71 0.45 6.60
C ALA A 279 8.11 0.12 6.09
N GLU A 280 8.91 -0.59 6.89
CA GLU A 280 10.31 -0.85 6.59
C GLU A 280 10.66 -2.33 6.87
N PHE A 281 11.25 -2.96 5.86
CA PHE A 281 11.85 -4.28 5.95
C PHE A 281 13.31 -4.16 6.37
N ASP A 282 13.78 -5.00 7.28
CA ASP A 282 15.21 -5.06 7.65
C ASP A 282 16.07 -5.39 6.40
N GLU A 283 15.61 -6.39 5.66
CA GLU A 283 16.15 -6.86 4.38
C GLU A 283 14.99 -7.37 3.52
N MET A 284 15.02 -7.10 2.22
CA MET A 284 14.01 -7.61 1.27
C MET A 284 14.67 -8.61 0.32
N PRO A 285 14.51 -9.93 0.54
CA PRO A 285 15.08 -10.94 -0.34
C PRO A 285 14.49 -10.87 -1.74
N ILE A 286 15.31 -11.12 -2.76
CA ILE A 286 14.92 -10.96 -4.16
C ILE A 286 13.92 -12.02 -4.63
N ASP A 287 14.01 -13.22 -4.05
CA ASP A 287 13.15 -14.38 -4.26
C ASP A 287 11.85 -14.36 -3.44
N TYR A 288 11.65 -13.31 -2.65
CA TYR A 288 10.48 -13.17 -1.79
C TYR A 288 9.36 -12.34 -2.42
N ALA A 289 8.13 -12.83 -2.41
CA ALA A 289 6.97 -12.09 -2.89
C ALA A 289 6.25 -11.38 -1.74
N VAL A 290 5.66 -10.22 -2.00
CA VAL A 290 4.91 -9.46 -1.00
C VAL A 290 3.81 -8.63 -1.64
N VAL A 291 2.71 -8.42 -0.92
CA VAL A 291 1.70 -7.40 -1.24
C VAL A 291 1.38 -6.60 0.00
N ILE A 292 1.38 -5.28 -0.14
CA ILE A 292 0.86 -4.31 0.81
C ILE A 292 -0.23 -3.55 0.08
N ASN A 293 -1.41 -3.43 0.69
CA ASN A 293 -2.52 -2.64 0.14
C ASN A 293 -3.11 -1.76 1.24
N ASP A 294 -3.10 -0.46 1.02
CA ASP A 294 -3.55 0.59 1.95
C ASP A 294 -4.74 1.40 1.39
N ALA A 295 -5.44 0.87 0.39
CA ALA A 295 -6.55 1.55 -0.28
C ALA A 295 -7.80 1.77 0.61
N MET A 296 -7.75 1.41 1.88
CA MET A 296 -8.91 1.18 2.73
C MET A 296 -8.99 2.25 3.80
N ASN A 297 -9.66 3.34 3.48
CA ASN A 297 -9.75 4.54 4.31
C ASN A 297 -11.21 4.76 4.76
N TYR A 298 -11.39 5.16 6.02
CA TYR A 298 -12.69 5.24 6.65
C TYR A 298 -12.83 6.48 7.55
N ILE A 299 -14.06 6.98 7.64
CA ILE A 299 -14.48 7.99 8.63
C ILE A 299 -15.44 7.35 9.64
N ILE A 300 -15.32 7.72 10.91
CA ILE A 300 -16.19 7.23 11.97
C ILE A 300 -17.52 8.00 11.90
N SER A 301 -18.61 7.29 11.62
CA SER A 301 -19.96 7.86 11.50
C SER A 301 -20.90 7.45 12.65
N LYS A 302 -20.59 6.34 13.35
CA LYS A 302 -21.28 5.88 14.57
C LYS A 302 -20.23 5.46 15.62
N PRO A 303 -19.80 6.40 16.50
CA PRO A 303 -18.72 6.14 17.45
C PRO A 303 -18.96 4.95 18.39
N GLU A 304 -20.20 4.73 18.83
CA GLU A 304 -20.52 3.62 19.75
C GLU A 304 -20.29 2.24 19.12
N ASP A 305 -20.70 2.08 17.86
CA ASP A 305 -20.49 0.85 17.09
C ASP A 305 -18.98 0.63 16.83
N TYR A 306 -18.27 1.70 16.47
CA TYR A 306 -16.83 1.66 16.23
C TYR A 306 -16.04 1.27 17.48
N VAL A 307 -16.32 1.89 18.62
CA VAL A 307 -15.63 1.57 19.89
C VAL A 307 -15.82 0.11 20.26
N LYS A 308 -17.04 -0.43 20.09
CA LYS A 308 -17.31 -1.86 20.33
C LYS A 308 -16.55 -2.76 19.36
N TRP A 309 -16.51 -2.40 18.08
CA TRP A 309 -15.76 -3.16 17.08
C TRP A 309 -14.25 -3.12 17.35
N LYS A 310 -13.72 -1.96 17.73
CA LYS A 310 -12.32 -1.76 18.07
C LYS A 310 -11.90 -2.64 19.24
N GLU A 311 -12.67 -2.68 20.32
CA GLU A 311 -12.36 -3.54 21.48
C GLU A 311 -12.26 -5.02 21.08
N ASN A 312 -13.10 -5.48 20.15
CA ASN A 312 -13.09 -6.85 19.65
C ASN A 312 -11.96 -7.15 18.65
N ASN A 313 -11.25 -6.13 18.15
CA ASN A 313 -10.20 -6.25 17.13
C ASN A 313 -8.89 -5.55 17.55
N LYS A 314 -8.71 -5.25 18.85
CA LYS A 314 -7.55 -4.51 19.36
C LYS A 314 -6.21 -5.15 19.02
N ASP A 315 -6.19 -6.47 18.87
CA ASP A 315 -5.03 -7.24 18.45
C ASP A 315 -4.58 -6.94 17.02
N LYS A 316 -5.38 -6.23 16.21
CA LYS A 316 -5.06 -5.84 14.83
C LYS A 316 -4.63 -4.39 14.69
N PHE A 317 -4.69 -3.58 15.75
CA PHE A 317 -4.29 -2.18 15.69
C PHE A 317 -2.78 -2.03 15.79
N ILE A 318 -2.23 -1.06 15.06
CA ILE A 318 -0.83 -0.65 15.18
C ILE A 318 -0.78 0.35 16.34
N GLU A 319 -0.36 -0.07 17.53
CA GLU A 319 -0.32 0.78 18.75
C GLU A 319 1.08 0.82 19.35
#